data_AF-X1QD78-F1
#
_entry.id   AF-X1QD78-F1
#
_cell.length_a   1.000
_cell.length_b   1.000
_cell.length_c   1.000
_cell.angle_alpha   90.00
_cell.angle_beta   90.00
_cell.angle_gamma   90.00
#
_symmetry.space_group_name_H-M   'P 1'
#
loop_
_entity.id
_entity.type
_entity.pdbx_description
1 polymer ?
#
loop_
_entity_poly.entity_id
_entity_poly.type
_entity_poly.pdbx_seq_one_letter_code
_entity_poly.pdbx_strand_id
1 'polypeptide(L)' 'MYYPTLEEIRKHEKDGNLMPICREIVADLETPVSAFLKINRGGY' A
#
# COMPACT_ATOMS: atom_id res chain seq x y z
N MET A 1 -6.51 4.17 -5.01
CA MET A 1 -5.55 4.22 -6.13
C MET A 1 -4.19 3.81 -5.58
N TYR A 2 -3.39 3.08 -6.36
CA TYR A 2 -2.04 2.69 -5.92
C TYR A 2 -1.04 3.81 -6.19
N TYR A 3 -0.11 4.00 -5.25
CA TYR A 3 0.97 4.98 -5.30
C TYR A 3 2.28 4.30 -4.86
N PRO A 4 3.41 4.57 -5.54
CA PRO A 4 3.55 5.42 -6.72
C PRO A 4 2.98 4.78 -7.99
N THR A 5 2.70 5.61 -8.99
CA THR A 5 2.27 5.16 -10.32
C THR A 5 3.40 4.45 -11.06
N LEU A 6 3.07 3.63 -12.06
CA LEU A 6 4.08 2.93 -12.86
C LEU A 6 5.07 3.90 -13.52
N GLU A 7 4.61 5.08 -13.94
CA GLU A 7 5.45 6.10 -14.55
C GLU A 7 6.45 6.70 -13.56
N GLU A 8 6.03 6.92 -12.31
CA GLU A 8 6.92 7.38 -11.23
C GLU A 8 7.93 6.30 -10.87
N ILE A 9 7.51 5.03 -10.79
CA ILE A 9 8.41 3.90 -10.53
C ILE A 9 9.51 3.84 -11.60
N ARG A 10 9.17 4.01 -12.88
CA ARG A 10 10.15 4.01 -13.98
C ARG A 10 11.21 5.10 -13.84
N LYS A 11 10.92 6.22 -13.18
CA LYS A 11 11.92 7.28 -12.93
C LYS A 11 12.96 6.86 -11.89
N HIS A 12 12.63 5.89 -11.04
CA HIS A 12 13.47 5.40 -9.94
C HIS A 12 14.16 4.05 -10.25
N GLU A 13 14.20 3.62 -11.51
CA GLU A 13 14.79 2.33 -11.92
C GLU A 13 16.24 2.14 -11.42
N LYS A 14 16.99 3.24 -11.24
CA LYS A 14 18.39 3.22 -10.81
C LYS A 14 18.57 3.20 -9.29
N ASP A 15 17.51 3.40 -8.53
CA ASP A 15 17.58 3.55 -7.07
C ASP A 15 17.50 2.20 -6.33
N GLY A 16 17.24 1.10 -7.07
CA GLY A 16 17.22 -0.26 -6.54
C GLY A 16 16.37 -1.22 -7.36
N ASN A 17 16.29 -2.47 -6.93
CA ASN A 17 15.48 -3.52 -7.58
C ASN A 17 14.13 -3.79 -6.88
N LEU A 18 13.81 -3.05 -5.82
CA LEU A 18 12.61 -3.22 -5.02
C LEU A 18 11.93 -1.87 -4.80
N MET A 19 10.64 -1.79 -5.12
CA MET A 19 9.85 -0.56 -5.02
C MET A 19 8.54 -0.83 -4.28
N PRO A 20 8.29 -0.20 -3.11
CA PRO A 20 7.03 -0.37 -2.41
C PRO A 20 5.89 0.30 -3.17
N ILE A 21 4.75 -0.39 -3.26
CA ILE A 21 3.50 0.16 -3.78
C ILE A 21 2.47 0.07 -2.67
N CYS A 22 1.90 1.22 -2.34
CA CYS A 22 0.91 1.36 -1.28
C CYS A 22 -0.38 1.93 -1.85
N ARG A 23 -1.47 1.81 -1.10
CA ARG A 23 -2.70 2.56 -1.34
C ARG A 23 -3.21 3.06 -0.01
N GLU A 24 -3.79 4.24 -0.02
CA GLU A 24 -4.53 4.73 1.13
C GLU A 24 -5.91 4.07 1.16
N ILE A 25 -6.40 3.80 2.38
CA ILE A 25 -7.73 3.26 2.65
C ILE A 25 -8.38 4.11 3.74
N VAL A 26 -9.68 4.35 3.61
CA VAL A 26 -10.45 5.01 4.67
C VAL A 26 -10.68 3.99 5.78
N ALA A 27 -10.23 4.32 6.98
CA ALA A 27 -10.23 3.41 8.13
C ALA A 27 -10.61 4.13 9.43
N ASP A 28 -11.42 5.20 9.34
CA ASP A 28 -11.76 6.09 10.46
C ASP A 28 -12.42 5.38 11.64
N LEU A 29 -13.08 4.25 11.39
CA LEU A 29 -13.74 3.42 12.40
C LEU A 29 -12.93 2.17 12.77
N GLU A 30 -11.74 2.00 12.22
CA GLU A 30 -10.87 0.88 12.57
C GLU A 30 -10.01 1.20 13.79
N THR A 31 -9.67 0.14 14.51
CA THR A 31 -8.59 0.13 15.48
C THR A 31 -7.41 -0.64 14.89
N PRO A 32 -6.17 -0.49 15.41
CA PRO A 32 -5.04 -1.26 14.93
C PRO A 32 -5.30 -2.78 14.91
N VAL A 33 -6.00 -3.30 15.93
CA VAL A 33 -6.35 -4.73 16.02
C VAL A 33 -7.40 -5.12 14.98
N SER A 34 -8.44 -4.31 14.76
CA SER A 34 -9.45 -4.63 13.74
C SER A 34 -8.87 -4.57 12.33
N ALA A 35 -8.02 -3.59 12.03
CA ALA A 35 -7.30 -3.48 10.77
C ALA A 35 -6.42 -4.71 10.52
N PHE A 36 -5.63 -5.12 11.52
CA PHE A 36 -4.81 -6.33 11.45
C PHE A 36 -5.64 -7.58 11.12
N LEU A 37 -6.76 -7.79 11.84
CA LEU A 37 -7.62 -8.95 11.63
C LEU A 37 -8.28 -8.95 10.24
N LYS A 38 -8.63 -7.79 9.71
CA LYS A 38 -9.22 -7.66 8.37
C LYS A 38 -8.21 -7.94 7.26
N ILE A 39 -7.01 -7.37 7.34
CA ILE A 39 -5.92 -7.63 6.38
C ILE A 39 -5.56 -9.11 6.40
N ASN A 40 -5.40 -9.70 7.59
CA ASN A 40 -5.04 -11.11 7.74
C ASN A 40 -6.09 -12.07 7.15
N ARG A 41 -7.35 -11.64 7.04
CA ARG A 41 -8.44 -12.41 6.43
C ARG A 41 -8.58 -12.16 4.91
N GLY A 42 -7.69 -11.38 4.31
CA GLY A 42 -7.77 -10.98 2.89
C GLY A 42 -8.82 -9.91 2.61
N GLY A 43 -9.26 -9.17 3.64
CA GLY A 43 -10.08 -7.97 3.46
C GLY A 43 -9.23 -6.73 3.16
N TYR A 44 -9.85 -5.77 2.45
CA TYR A 44 -9.30 -4.51 1.89
C TYR A 44 -8.65 -4.61 0.50
#